data_AF-A0A137P0G1-F1
#
_entry.id   AF-A0A137P0G1-F1
#
_cell.length_a   1.000
_cell.length_b   1.000
_cell.length_c   1.000
_cell.angle_alpha   90.00
_cell.angle_beta   90.00
_cell.angle_gamma   90.00
#
_symmetry.space_group_name_H-M   'P 1'
#
loop_
_entity.id
_entity.type
_entity.pdbx_description
1 polymer ?
#
loop_
_entity_poly.entity_id
_entity_poly.type
_entity_poly.pdbx_seq_one_letter_code
_entity_poly.pdbx_strand_id
1 'polypeptide(L)'
;EATDKNLSRFSFFKLSNYSKYFDVDTQDVTTRMLKSVNPRGNFVETIQLKPDLYGPFWIPTTLIFLLFIVQSVRSDTTAYKELSVAAFSVYFYVYCSPVLLWGVSKYFELQPNLLEFLTFYGYSLTVWIPAILLCVVHIEAVDWLALFIACGSSGYFMFKCLDNTLYASNNKMNR
;
A
#
# COMPACT_ATOMS: atom_id res chain seq x y z
N GLU A 1 20.80 -13.48 -32.94
CA GLU A 1 20.99 -12.62 -31.75
C GLU A 1 19.92 -11.53 -31.56
N ALA A 2 19.45 -10.83 -32.60
CA ALA A 2 18.39 -9.80 -32.44
C ALA A 2 16.98 -10.37 -32.12
N THR A 3 16.69 -11.61 -32.52
CA THR A 3 15.38 -12.27 -32.34
C THR A 3 15.15 -12.77 -30.91
N ASP A 4 16.19 -13.25 -30.22
CA ASP A 4 16.10 -13.72 -28.82
C ASP A 4 15.86 -12.57 -27.82
N LYS A 5 16.47 -11.41 -28.06
CA LYS A 5 16.22 -10.21 -27.25
C LYS A 5 14.78 -9.72 -27.33
N ASN A 6 14.06 -9.99 -28.42
CA ASN A 6 12.65 -9.64 -28.56
C ASN A 6 11.75 -10.64 -27.83
N LEU A 7 12.05 -11.94 -27.92
CA LEU A 7 11.29 -12.98 -27.21
C LEU A 7 11.37 -12.82 -25.68
N SER A 8 12.55 -12.45 -25.16
CA SER A 8 12.72 -12.14 -23.73
C SER A 8 11.96 -10.87 -23.32
N ARG A 9 11.96 -9.83 -24.18
CA ARG A 9 11.23 -8.58 -23.95
C ARG A 9 9.72 -8.80 -23.89
N PHE A 10 9.15 -9.67 -24.73
CA PHE A 10 7.75 -10.08 -24.64
C PHE A 10 7.45 -10.98 -23.44
N SER A 11 8.44 -11.71 -22.91
CA SER A 11 8.29 -12.52 -21.69
C SER A 11 8.04 -11.66 -20.43
N PHE A 12 8.67 -10.49 -20.33
CA PHE A 12 8.45 -9.54 -19.22
C PHE A 12 7.02 -8.96 -19.20
N PHE A 13 6.36 -8.84 -20.35
CA PHE A 13 4.98 -8.33 -20.46
C PHE A 13 3.91 -9.44 -20.49
N LYS A 14 4.29 -10.71 -20.26
CA LYS A 14 3.30 -11.78 -20.18
C LYS A 14 2.42 -11.59 -18.94
N LEU A 15 1.13 -11.35 -19.18
CA LEU A 15 0.10 -11.24 -18.15
C LEU A 15 0.09 -12.42 -17.16
N SER A 16 0.45 -13.62 -17.63
CA SER A 16 0.57 -14.83 -16.81
C SER A 16 1.57 -14.71 -15.65
N ASN A 17 2.62 -13.91 -15.78
CA ASN A 17 3.60 -13.69 -14.70
C ASN A 17 3.04 -12.79 -13.58
N TYR A 18 2.13 -11.87 -13.91
CA TYR A 18 1.51 -10.96 -12.95
C TYR A 18 0.23 -11.51 -12.33
N SER A 19 -0.49 -12.38 -13.05
CA SER A 19 -1.75 -12.99 -12.59
C SER A 19 -1.63 -13.65 -11.21
N LYS A 20 -0.46 -14.22 -10.88
CA LYS A 20 -0.20 -14.86 -9.58
C LYS A 20 -0.32 -13.91 -8.38
N TYR A 21 -0.04 -12.62 -8.59
CA TYR A 21 -0.11 -11.60 -7.53
C TYR A 21 -1.50 -10.97 -7.37
N PHE A 22 -2.42 -11.28 -8.30
CA PHE A 22 -3.83 -10.89 -8.25
C PHE A 22 -4.75 -12.06 -7.87
N ASP A 23 -4.22 -13.28 -7.82
CA ASP A 23 -4.93 -14.48 -7.40
C ASP A 23 -4.98 -14.57 -5.87
N VAL A 24 -5.89 -13.79 -5.27
CA VAL A 24 -6.03 -13.62 -3.82
C VAL A 24 -7.48 -13.90 -3.41
N ASP A 25 -7.66 -14.66 -2.34
CA ASP A 25 -8.97 -14.93 -1.77
C ASP A 25 -9.46 -13.76 -0.91
N THR A 26 -10.78 -13.55 -0.86
CA THR A 26 -11.40 -12.49 -0.04
C THR A 26 -11.05 -12.61 1.45
N GLN A 27 -10.89 -13.84 1.95
CA GLN A 27 -10.51 -14.11 3.34
C GLN A 27 -9.06 -13.65 3.62
N ASP A 28 -8.16 -13.80 2.66
CA ASP A 28 -6.77 -13.36 2.78
C ASP A 28 -6.70 -11.84 2.88
N VAL A 29 -7.41 -11.13 1.99
CA VAL A 29 -7.44 -9.66 1.97
C VAL A 29 -8.03 -9.12 3.28
N THR A 30 -9.15 -9.68 3.73
CA THR A 30 -9.82 -9.24 4.98
C THR A 30 -8.93 -9.46 6.20
N THR A 31 -8.25 -10.61 6.27
CA THR A 31 -7.31 -10.91 7.37
C THR A 31 -6.12 -9.97 7.35
N ARG A 32 -5.58 -9.64 6.17
CA ARG A 32 -4.48 -8.68 6.00
C ARG A 32 -4.90 -7.26 6.38
N MET A 33 -6.09 -6.83 5.98
CA MET A 33 -6.69 -5.55 6.39
C MET A 33 -6.87 -5.46 7.91
N LEU A 34 -7.37 -6.52 8.55
CA LEU A 34 -7.55 -6.53 10.01
C LEU A 34 -6.20 -6.52 10.74
N LYS A 35 -5.20 -7.24 10.22
CA LYS A 35 -3.83 -7.25 10.75
C LYS A 35 -3.11 -5.91 10.55
N SER A 36 -3.42 -5.15 9.51
CA SER A 36 -2.82 -3.83 9.30
C SER A 36 -3.37 -2.78 10.27
N VAL A 37 -4.64 -2.88 10.63
CA VAL A 37 -5.27 -2.01 11.65
C VAL A 37 -4.81 -2.37 13.07
N ASN A 38 -4.64 -3.67 13.35
CA ASN A 38 -4.20 -4.15 14.66
C ASN A 38 -2.90 -4.95 14.53
N PRO A 39 -1.73 -4.28 14.58
CA PRO A 39 -0.42 -4.88 14.34
C PRO A 39 0.09 -5.75 15.51
N ARG A 40 -0.80 -6.52 16.14
CA ARG A 40 -0.48 -7.46 17.23
C ARG A 40 0.27 -8.71 16.76
N GLY A 41 0.18 -9.07 15.47
CA GLY A 41 0.88 -10.21 14.87
C GLY A 41 1.96 -9.85 13.85
N ASN A 42 2.71 -10.86 13.39
CA ASN A 42 3.76 -10.71 12.37
C ASN A 42 3.14 -10.64 10.97
N PHE A 43 2.73 -9.43 10.57
CA PHE A 43 2.19 -9.17 9.23
C PHE A 43 3.19 -9.52 8.11
N VAL A 44 4.48 -9.24 8.35
CA VAL A 44 5.58 -9.52 7.41
C VAL A 44 5.68 -11.02 7.05
N GLU A 45 5.49 -11.92 8.01
CA GLU A 45 5.50 -13.37 7.75
C GLU A 45 4.36 -13.79 6.80
N THR A 46 3.20 -13.14 6.91
CA THR A 46 2.06 -13.43 6.03
C THR A 46 2.33 -12.96 4.59
N ILE A 47 3.03 -11.84 4.42
CA ILE A 47 3.38 -11.31 3.09
C ILE A 47 4.52 -12.10 2.46
N GLN A 48 5.55 -12.47 3.23
CA GLN A 48 6.71 -13.21 2.71
C GLN A 48 6.32 -14.53 2.04
N LEU A 49 5.23 -15.16 2.49
CA LEU A 49 4.70 -16.39 1.89
C LEU A 49 3.98 -16.14 0.56
N LYS A 50 3.16 -15.08 0.48
CA LYS A 50 2.36 -14.76 -0.71
C LYS A 50 2.12 -13.25 -0.81
N PRO A 51 3.05 -12.47 -1.39
CA PRO A 51 2.86 -11.04 -1.60
C PRO A 51 1.79 -10.80 -2.66
N ASP A 52 0.97 -9.76 -2.48
CA ASP A 52 -0.12 -9.42 -3.37
C ASP A 52 -0.06 -7.98 -3.87
N LEU A 53 -0.53 -7.78 -5.10
CA LEU A 53 -0.74 -6.47 -5.70
C LEU A 53 -2.22 -6.05 -5.66
N TYR A 54 -3.11 -6.94 -5.24
CA TYR A 54 -4.54 -6.66 -5.11
C TYR A 54 -4.81 -5.57 -4.06
N GLY A 55 -4.28 -5.72 -2.84
CA GLY A 55 -4.43 -4.71 -1.78
C GLY A 55 -3.90 -3.32 -2.18
N PRO A 56 -2.63 -3.20 -2.62
CA PRO A 56 -2.04 -1.93 -3.06
C PRO A 56 -2.71 -1.26 -4.26
N PHE A 57 -3.53 -1.98 -5.02
CA PHE A 57 -4.33 -1.40 -6.10
C PHE A 57 -5.71 -0.95 -5.60
N TRP A 58 -6.44 -1.83 -4.92
CA TRP A 58 -7.85 -1.56 -4.56
C TRP A 58 -8.01 -0.68 -3.32
N ILE A 59 -7.16 -0.80 -2.31
CA ILE A 59 -7.24 0.02 -1.09
C ILE A 59 -7.06 1.52 -1.38
N PRO A 60 -6.03 1.97 -2.13
CA PRO A 60 -5.94 3.38 -2.49
C PRO A 60 -7.07 3.81 -3.43
N THR A 61 -7.53 2.95 -4.34
CA THR A 61 -8.68 3.27 -5.21
C THR A 61 -9.93 3.59 -4.39
N THR A 62 -10.27 2.74 -3.41
CA THR A 62 -11.43 2.97 -2.54
C THR A 62 -11.25 4.21 -1.69
N LEU A 63 -10.03 4.47 -1.21
CA LEU A 63 -9.71 5.68 -0.46
C LEU A 63 -9.95 6.95 -1.28
N ILE A 64 -9.45 7.00 -2.51
CA ILE A 64 -9.64 8.11 -3.44
C ILE A 64 -11.12 8.31 -3.76
N PHE A 65 -11.86 7.22 -3.96
CA PHE A 65 -13.30 7.26 -4.18
C PHE A 65 -14.07 7.81 -2.96
N LEU A 66 -13.67 7.43 -1.74
CA LEU A 66 -14.27 7.98 -0.52
C LEU A 66 -13.94 9.46 -0.33
N LEU A 67 -12.70 9.87 -0.61
CA LEU A 67 -12.32 11.29 -0.65
C LEU A 67 -13.19 12.06 -1.62
N PHE A 68 -13.45 11.51 -2.81
CA PHE A 68 -14.35 12.13 -3.78
C PHE A 68 -15.75 12.33 -3.24
N ILE A 69 -16.33 11.32 -2.59
CA ILE A 69 -17.67 11.41 -1.99
C ILE A 69 -17.70 12.49 -0.91
N VAL A 70 -16.74 12.48 0.02
CA VAL A 70 -16.65 13.48 1.09
C VAL A 70 -16.51 14.90 0.51
N GLN A 71 -15.65 15.09 -0.49
CA GLN A 71 -15.45 16.40 -1.13
C GLN A 71 -16.67 16.85 -1.96
N SER A 72 -17.38 15.92 -2.59
CA SER A 72 -18.59 16.23 -3.36
C SER A 72 -19.75 16.65 -2.46
N VAL A 73 -19.84 16.10 -1.24
CA VAL A 73 -20.80 16.56 -0.23
C VAL A 73 -20.43 17.95 0.31
N ARG A 74 -19.14 18.29 0.34
CA ARG A 74 -18.62 19.56 0.89
C ARG A 74 -18.57 20.74 -0.10
N SER A 75 -18.48 20.50 -1.42
CA SER A 75 -18.21 21.55 -2.40
C SER A 75 -19.09 21.46 -3.66
N ASP A 76 -19.62 22.60 -4.12
CA ASP A 76 -20.59 22.65 -5.22
C ASP A 76 -19.97 22.74 -6.63
N THR A 77 -18.71 23.17 -6.82
CA THR A 77 -18.22 23.46 -8.21
C THR A 77 -16.74 23.19 -8.54
N THR A 78 -15.86 22.82 -7.60
CA THR A 78 -14.40 22.64 -7.87
C THR A 78 -13.81 21.27 -7.51
N ALA A 79 -14.64 20.30 -7.12
CA ALA A 79 -14.22 18.99 -6.61
C ALA A 79 -13.29 18.19 -7.56
N TYR A 80 -13.39 18.37 -8.87
CA TYR A 80 -12.67 17.54 -9.85
C TYR A 80 -11.15 17.82 -9.92
N LYS A 81 -10.71 19.08 -9.71
CA LYS A 81 -9.28 19.41 -9.69
C LYS A 81 -8.62 18.90 -8.42
N GLU A 82 -9.29 19.09 -7.29
CA GLU A 82 -8.81 18.63 -5.98
C GLU A 82 -8.75 17.11 -5.93
N LEU A 83 -9.73 16.42 -6.52
CA LEU A 83 -9.70 14.96 -6.61
C LEU A 83 -8.49 14.45 -7.38
N SER A 84 -8.16 15.08 -8.51
CA SER A 84 -7.03 14.65 -9.34
C SER A 84 -5.70 14.78 -8.59
N VAL A 85 -5.54 15.86 -7.83
CA VAL A 85 -4.37 16.09 -6.95
C VAL A 85 -4.33 15.06 -5.82
N ALA A 86 -5.46 14.78 -5.17
CA ALA A 86 -5.54 13.78 -4.12
C ALA A 86 -5.22 12.37 -4.65
N ALA A 87 -5.80 11.99 -5.79
CA ALA A 87 -5.58 10.71 -6.43
C ALA A 87 -4.10 10.51 -6.80
N PHE A 88 -3.50 11.53 -7.42
CA PHE A 88 -2.08 11.51 -7.73
C PHE A 88 -1.24 11.37 -6.46
N SER A 89 -1.56 12.14 -5.40
CA SER A 89 -0.81 12.11 -4.14
C SER A 89 -0.87 10.74 -3.45
N VAL A 90 -2.05 10.12 -3.39
CA VAL A 90 -2.24 8.79 -2.78
C VAL A 90 -1.47 7.72 -3.56
N TYR A 91 -1.59 7.70 -4.89
CA TYR A 91 -0.86 6.72 -5.69
C TYR A 91 0.64 6.96 -5.71
N PHE A 92 1.06 8.22 -5.77
CA PHE A 92 2.46 8.58 -5.67
C PHE A 92 3.04 8.08 -4.34
N TYR A 93 2.32 8.25 -3.23
CA TYR A 93 2.72 7.72 -1.94
C TYR A 93 2.84 6.18 -1.95
N VAL A 94 1.83 5.46 -2.48
CA VAL A 94 1.81 3.99 -2.48
C VAL A 94 2.87 3.37 -3.37
N TYR A 95 3.24 4.00 -4.48
CA TYR A 95 4.20 3.42 -5.43
C TYR A 95 5.59 4.01 -5.33
N CYS A 96 5.72 5.34 -5.18
CA CYS A 96 7.04 5.99 -5.16
C CYS A 96 7.78 5.72 -3.84
N SER A 97 7.11 5.85 -2.70
CA SER A 97 7.73 5.65 -1.37
C SER A 97 8.36 4.26 -1.20
N PRO A 98 7.67 3.13 -1.48
CA PRO A 98 8.28 1.81 -1.36
C PRO A 98 9.39 1.56 -2.38
N VAL A 99 9.29 2.12 -3.60
CA VAL A 99 10.37 2.01 -4.60
C VAL A 99 11.63 2.75 -4.12
N LEU A 100 11.48 3.94 -3.55
CA LEU A 100 12.59 4.70 -2.97
C LEU A 100 13.22 3.93 -1.80
N LEU A 101 12.42 3.44 -0.85
CA LEU A 101 12.93 2.65 0.27
C LEU A 101 13.60 1.35 -0.17
N TRP A 102 13.05 0.67 -1.17
CA TRP A 102 13.67 -0.50 -1.75
C TRP A 102 15.02 -0.16 -2.40
N GLY A 103 15.11 0.94 -3.14
CA GLY A 103 16.36 1.42 -3.73
C GLY A 103 17.42 1.76 -2.70
N VAL A 104 17.03 2.44 -1.60
CA VAL A 104 17.91 2.70 -0.46
C VAL A 104 18.35 1.40 0.20
N SER A 105 17.45 0.44 0.38
CA SER A 105 17.78 -0.87 0.97
C SER A 105 18.80 -1.62 0.11
N LYS A 106 18.66 -1.55 -1.23
CA LYS A 106 19.63 -2.12 -2.18
C LYS A 106 20.99 -1.46 -2.11
N TYR A 107 21.03 -0.15 -1.85
CA TYR A 107 22.29 0.57 -1.63
C TYR A 107 23.05 0.06 -0.39
N PHE A 108 22.34 -0.38 0.65
CA PHE A 108 22.92 -1.02 1.84
C PHE A 108 23.14 -2.54 1.68
N GLU A 109 23.17 -3.04 0.45
CA GLU A 109 23.36 -4.46 0.10
C GLU A 109 22.26 -5.41 0.60
N LEU A 110 21.21 -4.90 1.24
CA LEU A 110 20.07 -5.71 1.66
C LEU A 110 19.33 -6.28 0.44
N GLN A 111 18.79 -7.49 0.57
CA GLN A 111 18.00 -8.17 -0.45
C GLN A 111 16.49 -8.27 -0.14
N PRO A 112 15.79 -7.16 0.16
CA PRO A 112 14.36 -7.23 0.39
C PRO A 112 13.58 -7.26 -0.93
N ASN A 113 12.40 -7.88 -0.89
CA ASN A 113 11.52 -8.00 -2.05
C ASN A 113 10.68 -6.72 -2.23
N LEU A 114 10.74 -6.10 -3.42
CA LEU A 114 9.96 -4.89 -3.73
C LEU A 114 8.45 -5.12 -3.55
N LEU A 115 7.96 -6.32 -3.88
CA LEU A 115 6.55 -6.65 -3.73
C LEU A 115 6.12 -6.62 -2.26
N GLU A 116 6.99 -7.02 -1.32
CA GLU A 116 6.67 -6.94 0.11
C GLU A 116 6.44 -5.49 0.53
N PHE A 117 7.31 -4.57 0.10
CA PHE A 117 7.16 -3.13 0.33
C PHE A 117 5.85 -2.59 -0.23
N LEU A 118 5.56 -2.87 -1.50
CA LEU A 118 4.32 -2.43 -2.13
C LEU A 118 3.10 -2.95 -1.38
N THR A 119 3.11 -4.23 -1.00
CA THR A 119 2.03 -4.86 -0.24
C THR A 119 1.76 -4.11 1.07
N PHE A 120 2.74 -4.01 1.98
CA PHE A 120 2.46 -3.39 3.28
C PHE A 120 2.20 -1.88 3.20
N TYR A 121 2.78 -1.17 2.22
CA TYR A 121 2.43 0.23 1.95
C TYR A 121 0.96 0.36 1.52
N GLY A 122 0.46 -0.52 0.67
CA GLY A 122 -0.94 -0.56 0.28
C GLY A 122 -1.88 -0.82 1.46
N TYR A 123 -1.58 -1.84 2.28
CA TYR A 123 -2.40 -2.19 3.45
C TYR A 123 -2.29 -1.17 4.60
N SER A 124 -1.25 -0.33 4.62
CA SER A 124 -1.15 0.78 5.60
C SER A 124 -2.25 1.83 5.42
N LEU A 125 -2.82 1.93 4.21
CA LEU A 125 -3.92 2.85 3.91
C LEU A 125 -5.28 2.35 4.40
N THR A 126 -5.40 1.08 4.81
CA THR A 126 -6.68 0.52 5.28
C THR A 126 -7.29 1.31 6.43
N VAL A 127 -6.46 1.81 7.36
CA VAL A 127 -6.96 2.58 8.52
C VAL A 127 -7.52 3.96 8.14
N TRP A 128 -7.15 4.47 6.96
CA TRP A 128 -7.68 5.74 6.45
C TRP A 128 -9.11 5.60 5.91
N ILE A 129 -9.52 4.40 5.47
CA ILE A 129 -10.89 4.13 5.00
C ILE A 129 -11.93 4.49 6.07
N PRO A 130 -11.91 3.91 7.30
CA PRO A 130 -12.87 4.28 8.33
C PRO A 130 -12.69 5.73 8.82
N ALA A 131 -11.47 6.27 8.80
CA ALA A 131 -11.22 7.65 9.21
C ALA A 131 -11.91 8.66 8.27
N ILE A 132 -11.84 8.44 6.97
CA ILE A 132 -12.50 9.30 5.98
C ILE A 132 -14.02 9.16 6.03
N LEU A 133 -14.54 7.96 6.31
CA LEU A 133 -15.98 7.76 6.55
C LEU A 133 -16.47 8.56 7.77
N LEU A 134 -15.68 8.66 8.84
CA LEU A 134 -16.01 9.52 9.98
C LEU A 134 -16.02 11.00 9.62
N CYS A 135 -15.19 11.43 8.65
CA CYS A 135 -15.15 12.80 8.17
C CYS A 135 -16.40 13.24 7.39
N VAL A 136 -17.32 12.32 7.08
CA VAL A 136 -18.64 12.62 6.49
C VAL A 136 -19.55 13.36 7.48
N VAL A 137 -19.25 13.34 8.79
CA VAL A 137 -20.09 13.99 9.81
C VAL A 137 -19.87 15.51 9.88
N HIS A 138 -18.83 16.04 9.24
CA HIS A 138 -18.53 17.48 9.15
C HIS A 138 -18.30 18.18 10.50
N ILE A 139 -17.74 17.47 11.49
CA ILE A 139 -17.36 18.05 12.77
C ILE A 139 -15.84 18.19 12.79
N GLU A 140 -15.32 19.42 12.77
CA GLU A 140 -13.88 19.69 12.66
C GLU A 140 -13.04 18.91 13.68
N ALA A 141 -13.47 18.86 14.94
CA ALA A 141 -12.78 18.12 15.98
C ALA A 141 -12.71 16.60 15.70
N VAL A 142 -13.77 16.03 15.12
CA VAL A 142 -13.82 14.61 14.76
C VAL A 142 -12.94 14.34 13.55
N ASP A 143 -12.96 15.23 12.54
CA ASP A 143 -12.11 15.13 11.35
C ASP A 143 -10.62 15.09 11.76
N TRP A 144 -10.15 16.07 12.54
CA TRP A 144 -8.76 16.11 13.00
C TRP A 144 -8.39 14.92 13.86
N LEU A 145 -9.24 14.54 14.83
CA LEU A 145 -8.98 13.40 15.70
C LEU A 145 -8.85 12.09 14.89
N ALA A 146 -9.76 11.86 13.94
CA ALA A 146 -9.74 10.68 13.07
C ALA A 146 -8.45 10.64 12.22
N LEU A 147 -8.05 11.79 11.66
CA LEU A 147 -6.82 11.90 10.87
C LEU A 147 -5.56 11.65 11.69
N PHE A 148 -5.48 12.17 12.93
CA PHE A 148 -4.34 11.92 13.81
C PHE A 148 -4.24 10.46 14.23
N ILE A 149 -5.36 9.81 14.57
CA ILE A 149 -5.40 8.39 14.92
C ILE A 149 -5.00 7.54 13.71
N ALA A 150 -5.54 7.83 12.53
CA ALA A 150 -5.20 7.11 11.30
C ALA A 150 -3.72 7.28 10.93
N CYS A 151 -3.19 8.50 11.01
CA CYS A 151 -1.79 8.80 10.77
C CYS A 151 -0.87 8.06 11.76
N GLY A 152 -1.16 8.13 13.06
CA GLY A 152 -0.37 7.46 14.09
C GLY A 152 -0.36 5.94 13.95
N SER A 153 -1.55 5.35 13.74
CA SER A 153 -1.69 3.90 13.55
C SER A 153 -1.03 3.39 12.26
N SER A 154 -1.21 4.09 11.13
CA SER A 154 -0.58 3.79 9.85
C SER A 154 0.94 3.89 9.92
N GLY A 155 1.46 4.98 10.50
CA GLY A 155 2.90 5.19 10.69
C GLY A 155 3.53 4.13 11.60
N TYR A 156 2.88 3.79 12.71
CA TYR A 156 3.35 2.75 13.62
C TYR A 156 3.39 1.37 12.93
N PHE A 157 2.33 1.02 12.19
CA PHE A 157 2.27 -0.23 11.44
C PHE A 157 3.38 -0.33 10.40
N MET A 158 3.62 0.74 9.63
CA MET A 158 4.68 0.79 8.63
C MET A 158 6.06 0.67 9.24
N PHE A 159 6.34 1.41 10.32
CA PHE A 159 7.63 1.34 11.00
C PHE A 159 7.92 -0.09 11.45
N LYS A 160 6.94 -0.74 12.09
CA LYS A 160 7.06 -2.14 12.54
C LYS A 160 7.27 -3.11 11.37
N CYS A 161 6.57 -2.94 10.25
CA CYS A 161 6.75 -3.80 9.08
C CYS A 161 8.11 -3.59 8.42
N LEU A 162 8.55 -2.34 8.29
CA LEU A 162 9.85 -1.99 7.74
C LEU A 162 10.98 -2.62 8.55
N ASP A 163 10.98 -2.40 9.86
CA ASP A 163 11.97 -2.93 10.80
C ASP A 163 12.07 -4.46 10.68
N ASN A 164 10.93 -5.15 10.76
CA ASN A 164 10.84 -6.60 10.59
C ASN A 164 11.37 -7.10 9.23
N THR A 165 11.05 -6.41 8.13
CA THR A 165 11.52 -6.80 6.79
C THR A 165 13.03 -6.59 6.65
N LEU A 166 13.57 -5.50 7.19
CA LEU A 166 15.01 -5.22 7.16
C LEU A 166 15.78 -6.25 8.02
N TYR A 167 15.29 -6.58 9.22
CA TYR A 167 15.86 -7.66 10.03
C TYR A 167 15.83 -9.01 9.33
N ALA A 168 14.70 -9.37 8.72
CA ALA A 168 14.57 -10.60 7.96
C ALA A 168 15.53 -10.65 6.76
N SER A 169 15.73 -9.51 6.08
CA SER A 169 16.69 -9.42 4.97
C SER A 169 18.14 -9.52 5.45
N ASN A 170 18.48 -8.88 6.57
CA ASN A 170 19.83 -8.92 7.12
C ASN A 170 20.21 -10.34 7.57
N ASN A 171 19.28 -11.04 8.22
CA ASN A 171 19.48 -12.43 8.63
C ASN A 171 19.67 -13.41 7.45
N LYS A 172 19.12 -13.10 6.27
CA LYS A 172 19.34 -13.89 5.06
C LYS A 172 20.74 -13.69 4.46
N MET A 173 21.37 -12.53 4.67
CA MET A 173 22.74 -12.28 4.20
C MET A 173 23.79 -12.92 5.11
N ASN A 174 23.52 -12.99 6.41
CA ASN A 174 24.45 -13.55 7.40
C ASN A 174 24.38 -15.09 7.51
N ARG A 175 23.58 -15.76 6.68
CA ARG A 175 23.47 -17.21 6.57
C ARG A 175 24.11 -17.69 5.28
#